data_AF-A0A2Z4V9P9-F1
#
_entry.id   AF-A0A2Z4V9P9-F1
#
_cell.length_a   1.000
_cell.length_b   1.000
_cell.length_c   1.000
_cell.angle_alpha   90.00
_cell.angle_beta   90.00
_cell.angle_gamma   90.00
#
_symmetry.space_group_name_H-M   'P 1'
#
loop_
_entity.id
_entity.type
_entity.pdbx_description
1 polymer ?
#
loop_
_entity_poly.entity_id
_entity_poly.type
_entity_poly.pdbx_seq_one_letter_code
_entity_poly.pdbx_strand_id
1 'polypeptide(L)'
;MSDAMIRVPAEVRDRLAVIAESRGTSIRSLVQEFAETTLTMEERRERAERARAYLAEHFGVDVSDAESAAMGRKIREAFAQQEDAAA
;
A
#
# COMPACT_ATOMS: atom_id res chain seq x y z
N MET A 1 -20.84 -13.23 -2.93
CA MET A 1 -20.48 -11.80 -2.85
C MET A 1 -21.24 -11.10 -3.97
N SER A 2 -21.92 -9.99 -3.69
CA SER A 2 -22.69 -9.25 -4.69
C SER A 2 -21.75 -8.40 -5.55
N ASP A 3 -21.82 -8.57 -6.86
CA ASP A 3 -21.09 -7.70 -7.78
C ASP A 3 -21.64 -6.27 -7.70
N ALA A 4 -20.73 -5.29 -7.62
CA ALA A 4 -21.05 -3.87 -7.65
C ALA A 4 -20.61 -3.27 -8.99
N MET A 5 -21.47 -2.46 -9.62
CA MET A 5 -21.12 -1.72 -10.83
C MET A 5 -20.57 -0.34 -10.46
N ILE A 6 -19.31 -0.08 -10.82
CA ILE A 6 -18.65 1.20 -10.63
C ILE A 6 -18.53 1.89 -11.99
N ARG A 7 -19.02 3.12 -12.10
CA ARG A 7 -18.87 3.94 -13.32
C ARG A 7 -17.54 4.67 -13.27
N VAL A 8 -16.69 4.42 -14.26
CA VAL A 8 -15.40 5.08 -14.43
C VAL A 8 -15.29 5.70 -15.83
N PRO A 9 -14.49 6.77 -16.01
CA PRO A 9 -14.17 7.28 -17.34
C PRO A 9 -13.48 6.24 -18.22
N ALA A 10 -13.60 6.38 -19.53
CA ALA A 10 -13.04 5.42 -20.49
C ALA A 10 -11.51 5.36 -20.39
N GLU A 11 -10.86 6.51 -20.22
CA GLU A 11 -9.41 6.60 -20.06
C GLU A 11 -8.90 5.81 -18.85
N VAL A 12 -9.66 5.81 -17.74
CA VAL A 12 -9.30 5.07 -16.52
C VAL A 12 -9.45 3.57 -16.76
N ARG A 13 -10.55 3.14 -17.37
CA ARG A 13 -10.78 1.73 -17.73
C ARG A 13 -9.65 1.21 -18.63
N ASP A 14 -9.28 1.96 -19.65
CA ASP A 14 -8.28 1.53 -20.62
C ASP A 14 -6.89 1.45 -19.97
N ARG A 15 -6.57 2.39 -19.07
CA ARG A 15 -5.34 2.30 -18.28
C ARG A 15 -5.33 1.07 -17.37
N LEU A 16 -6.44 0.76 -16.70
CA LEU A 16 -6.55 -0.44 -15.86
C LEU A 16 -6.42 -1.73 -16.68
N ALA A 17 -6.95 -1.76 -17.90
CA ALA A 17 -6.81 -2.90 -18.81
C ALA A 17 -5.34 -3.18 -19.12
N VAL A 18 -4.59 -2.15 -19.51
CA VAL A 18 -3.14 -2.26 -19.80
C VAL A 18 -2.36 -2.74 -18.58
N ILE A 19 -2.67 -2.23 -17.39
CA ILE A 19 -2.00 -2.67 -16.15
C ILE A 19 -2.33 -4.13 -15.86
N ALA A 20 -3.60 -4.53 -15.98
CA ALA A 20 -4.04 -5.89 -15.72
C ALA A 20 -3.38 -6.88 -16.69
N GLU A 21 -3.32 -6.55 -17.99
CA GLU A 21 -2.63 -7.36 -19.01
C GLU A 21 -1.14 -7.52 -18.69
N SER A 22 -0.45 -6.43 -18.33
CA SER A 22 0.98 -6.48 -17.98
C SER A 22 1.27 -7.39 -16.77
N ARG A 23 0.28 -7.56 -15.89
CA ARG A 23 0.36 -8.39 -14.69
C ARG A 23 -0.26 -9.78 -14.87
N GLY A 24 -0.76 -10.11 -16.06
CA GLY A 24 -1.45 -11.37 -16.33
C GLY A 24 -2.71 -11.57 -15.49
N THR A 25 -3.39 -10.49 -15.08
CA THR A 25 -4.56 -10.51 -14.20
C THR A 25 -5.77 -9.85 -14.88
N SER A 26 -6.93 -9.89 -14.21
CA SER A 26 -8.14 -9.21 -14.68
C SER A 26 -8.29 -7.83 -14.03
N ILE A 27 -9.01 -6.90 -14.66
CA ILE A 27 -9.33 -5.59 -14.06
C ILE A 27 -10.04 -5.77 -12.70
N ARG A 28 -10.96 -6.74 -12.61
CA ARG A 28 -11.65 -7.07 -11.35
C ARG A 28 -10.65 -7.46 -10.26
N SER A 29 -9.75 -8.39 -10.58
CA SER A 29 -8.73 -8.87 -9.63
C SER A 29 -7.76 -7.76 -9.22
N LEU A 30 -7.35 -6.91 -10.17
CA LEU A 30 -6.50 -5.75 -9.89
C LEU A 30 -7.18 -4.76 -8.93
N VAL A 31 -8.46 -4.46 -9.15
CA VAL A 31 -9.23 -3.55 -8.29
C VAL A 31 -9.46 -4.17 -6.91
N GLN A 32 -9.70 -5.48 -6.84
CA GLN A 32 -9.83 -6.20 -5.58
C GLN A 32 -8.51 -6.14 -4.78
N GLU A 33 -7.39 -6.50 -5.41
CA GLU A 33 -6.06 -6.42 -4.79
C GLU A 33 -5.76 -4.99 -4.32
N PHE A 34 -6.09 -3.99 -5.15
CA PHE A 34 -5.92 -2.59 -4.79
C PHE A 34 -6.72 -2.22 -3.53
N ALA A 35 -7.99 -2.64 -3.45
CA ALA A 35 -8.82 -2.39 -2.28
C ALA A 35 -8.32 -3.12 -1.03
N GLU A 36 -7.81 -4.34 -1.17
CA GLU A 36 -7.28 -5.14 -0.05
C GLU A 36 -5.95 -4.61 0.48
N THR A 37 -5.13 -4.00 -0.38
CA THR A 37 -3.78 -3.53 -0.04
C THR A 37 -3.72 -2.04 0.31
N THR A 38 -4.66 -1.24 -0.21
CA THR A 38 -4.69 0.21 0.01
C THR A 38 -5.36 0.54 1.33
N LEU A 39 -4.56 0.54 2.39
CA LEU A 39 -5.01 0.94 3.72
C LEU A 39 -5.30 2.44 3.79
N THR A 40 -6.40 2.78 4.45
CA THR A 40 -6.75 4.15 4.86
C THR A 40 -5.76 4.70 5.90
N MET A 41 -5.81 6.01 6.16
CA MET A 41 -4.95 6.63 7.17
C MET A 41 -5.23 6.09 8.59
N GLU A 42 -6.49 5.78 8.88
CA GLU A 42 -6.90 5.24 10.17
C GLU A 42 -6.40 3.80 10.36
N GLU A 43 -6.64 2.92 9.38
CA GLU A 43 -6.16 1.53 9.42
C GLU A 43 -4.61 1.47 9.48
N ARG A 44 -3.92 2.42 8.83
CA ARG A 44 -2.46 2.55 8.95
C ARG A 44 -2.03 2.88 10.37
N ARG A 45 -2.73 3.79 11.06
CA ARG A 45 -2.45 4.13 12.46
C ARG A 45 -2.68 2.93 13.37
N GLU A 46 -3.82 2.26 13.24
CA GLU A 46 -4.11 1.05 14.02
C GLU A 46 -3.07 -0.05 13.80
N ARG A 47 -2.64 -0.25 12.55
CA ARG A 47 -1.58 -1.22 12.25
C ARG A 47 -0.23 -0.82 12.87
N ALA A 48 0.10 0.47 12.90
CA ALA A 48 1.31 0.95 13.55
C ALA A 48 1.27 0.75 15.07
N GLU A 49 0.13 1.02 15.71
CA GLU A 49 -0.07 0.79 17.15
C GLU A 49 0.06 -0.69 17.50
N ARG A 50 -0.57 -1.58 16.72
CA ARG A 50 -0.41 -3.03 16.90
C ARG A 50 1.03 -3.49 16.71
N ALA A 51 1.74 -2.94 15.73
CA ALA A 51 3.14 -3.26 15.52
C ALA A 51 4.03 -2.80 16.69
N ARG A 52 3.76 -1.63 17.26
CA ARG A 52 4.46 -1.15 18.46
C ARG A 52 4.22 -2.02 19.68
N ALA A 53 2.95 -2.38 19.93
CA ALA A 53 2.61 -3.30 21.01
C ALA A 53 3.35 -4.64 20.85
N TYR A 54 3.36 -5.19 19.63
CA TYR A 54 4.10 -6.41 19.31
C TYR A 54 5.62 -6.28 19.53
N LEU A 55 6.21 -5.15 19.13
CA LEU A 55 7.64 -4.88 19.34
C LEU A 55 7.99 -4.76 20.83
N ALA A 56 7.15 -4.07 21.60
CA ALA A 56 7.31 -3.94 23.04
C ALA A 56 7.16 -5.30 23.74
N GLU A 57 6.15 -6.09 23.38
CA GLU A 57 5.85 -7.38 24.00
C GLU A 57 6.91 -8.44 23.68
N HIS A 58 7.33 -8.56 22.41
CA HIS A 58 8.21 -9.65 21.98
C HIS A 58 9.69 -9.30 21.95
N PHE A 59 10.05 -8.03 21.79
CA PHE A 59 11.44 -7.61 21.68
C PHE A 59 11.88 -6.65 22.80
N GLY A 60 10.95 -6.18 23.64
CA GLY A 60 11.25 -5.20 24.69
C GLY A 60 11.66 -3.84 24.14
N VAL A 61 11.36 -3.56 22.87
CA VAL A 61 11.72 -2.31 22.19
C VAL A 61 10.48 -1.44 22.11
N ASP A 62 10.53 -0.28 22.74
CA ASP A 62 9.53 0.78 22.55
C ASP A 62 10.01 1.73 21.45
N VAL A 63 9.20 1.89 20.40
CA VAL A 63 9.53 2.72 19.24
C VAL A 63 8.66 3.97 19.26
N SER A 64 9.30 5.12 19.41
CA SER A 64 8.59 6.39 19.41
C SER A 64 8.03 6.76 18.02
N ASP A 65 7.06 7.68 18.00
CA ASP A 65 6.55 8.28 16.77
C ASP A 65 7.64 8.94 15.94
N ALA A 66 8.59 9.63 16.60
CA ALA A 66 9.67 10.33 15.93
C ALA A 66 10.63 9.36 15.21
N GLU A 67 10.99 8.26 15.87
CA GLU A 67 11.85 7.22 15.28
C GLU A 67 11.14 6.49 14.13
N SER A 68 9.85 6.16 14.32
CA SER A 68 9.02 5.57 13.26
C SER A 68 8.96 6.48 12.03
N ALA A 69 8.74 7.78 12.22
CA ALA A 69 8.68 8.75 11.14
C ALA A 69 10.03 8.96 10.46
N ALA A 70 11.13 8.98 11.22
CA ALA A 70 12.48 9.09 10.68
C ALA A 70 12.85 7.88 9.83
N MET A 71 12.55 6.67 10.30
CA MET A 71 12.76 5.44 9.53
C MET A 71 11.88 5.44 8.27
N GLY A 72 10.61 5.85 8.39
CA GLY A 72 9.70 5.96 7.26
C GLY A 72 10.18 6.92 6.16
N ARG A 73 10.85 8.03 6.53
CA ARG A 73 11.48 8.94 5.54
C ARG A 73 12.64 8.25 4.81
N LYS A 74 13.55 7.62 5.55
CA LYS A 74 14.70 6.89 4.97
C LYS A 74 14.26 5.81 3.98
N ILE A 75 13.22 5.04 4.33
CA ILE A 75 12.69 3.99 3.47
C ILE A 75 12.12 4.59 2.17
N ARG A 76 11.33 5.68 2.25
CA ARG A 76 10.80 6.35 1.05
C ARG A 76 11.89 6.91 0.16
N GLU A 77 12.90 7.54 0.75
CA GLU A 77 14.07 8.06 0.03
C GLU A 77 14.81 6.93 -0.72
N ALA A 78 14.98 5.76 -0.08
CA ALA A 78 15.63 4.62 -0.70
C ALA A 78 14.81 4.05 -1.89
N PHE A 79 13.48 3.98 -1.77
CA PHE A 79 12.63 3.52 -2.87
C PHE A 79 12.60 4.50 -4.05
N ALA A 80 12.57 5.81 -3.78
CA ALA A 80 12.63 6.82 -4.84
C ALA A 80 13.96 6.72 -5.64
N GLN A 81 15.08 6.50 -4.94
CA GLN A 81 16.39 6.31 -5.59
C GLN A 81 16.46 5.03 -6.44
N GLN A 82 15.73 3.97 -6.08
CA GLN A 82 15.64 2.76 -6.90
C GLN A 82 14.80 2.96 -8.16
N GLU A 83 13.72 3.74 -8.10
CA GLU A 83 12.89 4.05 -9.27
C GLU A 83 13.66 4.92 -10.28
N ASP A 84 14.45 5.89 -9.80
CA ASP A 84 15.32 6.71 -10.66
C ASP A 84 16.47 5.90 -11.30
N ALA A 85 16.95 4.86 -10.64
CA ALA A 85 18.01 3.98 -11.18
C ALA A 85 17.49 2.93 -12.17
N ALA A 86 16.17 2.71 -12.22
CA ALA A 86 15.50 1.77 -13.13
C ALA A 86 14.90 2.43 -14.37
N ALA A 87 14.98 3.77 -14.47
CA ALA A 87 14.58 4.59 -15.62
C ALA A 87 15.77 4.87 -16.56
#